data_AF-A0A1M6NHF4-F1
#
_entry.id   AF-A0A1M6NHF4-F1
#
_cell.length_a   1.000
_cell.length_b   1.000
_cell.length_c   1.000
_cell.angle_alpha   90.00
_cell.angle_beta   90.00
_cell.angle_gamma   90.00
#
_symmetry.space_group_name_H-M   'P 1'
#
loop_
_entity.id
_entity.type
_entity.pdbx_description
1 polymer ?
#
loop_
_entity_poly.entity_id
_entity_poly.type
_entity_poly.pdbx_seq_one_letter_code
_entity_poly.pdbx_strand_id
1 'polypeptide(L)'
;MALLSFTTACEKDQVSEDKNGFNEEPTEIRAYTATQSPGDIWTFDLDHTAMTWTGTWDHGTETDPSDDLAFRGTFSQLPSGFLKMVLETTTPADAAYPSDGSGFFYAAEIPGMSLFAQPAGSLSGPIINGVDRSDCGTLAGTYNYVRIPPQGVYDVRTRPAYGSLTISETGGGFTFGGNQKSLDCLDPLAPCTTDGPMSIPGSATCDSGTLEINDGPTWIGLGQTTPSGMFMIDFGAGNGGIYGGQQQNISLSEVVGKKLIGFVDQPRTGQQRATSIVFDETGRGLGTLYLDLETNAIDTDNQLEAQISSVNNGLFEGAITNKSGIISWIAGSLRRNGPQLVMAIVTFSDEGPGGVPFPANSAVVGYTP
;
A
#
# COMPACT_ATOMS: atom_id res chain seq x y z
N MET A 1 62.08 2.28 -20.23
CA MET A 1 61.45 3.57 -20.58
C MET A 1 60.79 3.38 -21.94
N ALA A 2 59.54 3.81 -22.10
CA ALA A 2 58.62 3.62 -23.25
C ALA A 2 57.95 2.22 -23.33
N LEU A 3 56.68 2.09 -22.92
CA LEU A 3 55.41 2.42 -23.62
C LEU A 3 54.94 1.26 -24.54
N LEU A 4 54.24 0.29 -23.94
CA LEU A 4 53.35 -0.64 -24.62
C LEU A 4 51.95 -0.02 -24.65
N SER A 5 51.51 0.41 -25.83
CA SER A 5 50.12 0.80 -26.07
C SER A 5 49.28 -0.46 -26.34
N PHE A 6 48.34 -0.75 -25.45
CA PHE A 6 47.22 -1.64 -25.76
C PHE A 6 46.04 -0.78 -26.17
N THR A 7 45.71 -0.81 -27.46
CA THR A 7 44.41 -0.36 -27.98
C THR A 7 43.40 -1.44 -27.65
N THR A 8 42.68 -1.29 -26.55
CA THR A 8 41.49 -2.09 -26.27
C THR A 8 40.34 -1.49 -27.05
N ALA A 9 39.79 -2.24 -28.00
CA ALA A 9 38.56 -1.91 -28.68
C ALA A 9 37.45 -1.78 -27.62
N CYS A 10 36.80 -0.62 -27.60
CA CYS A 10 35.58 -0.39 -26.85
C CYS A 10 34.45 -1.04 -27.67
N GLU A 11 34.19 -2.31 -27.40
CA GLU A 11 33.01 -3.00 -27.94
C GLU A 11 31.81 -2.43 -27.18
N LYS A 12 31.06 -1.56 -27.86
CA LYS A 12 29.73 -1.15 -27.43
C LYS A 12 28.83 -2.37 -27.57
N ASP A 13 28.71 -3.14 -26.50
CA ASP A 13 27.55 -4.02 -26.35
C ASP A 13 26.33 -3.12 -26.20
N GLN A 14 25.58 -3.07 -27.30
CA GLN A 14 24.24 -2.53 -27.35
C GLN A 14 23.40 -3.38 -26.40
N VAL A 15 23.07 -2.81 -25.24
CA VAL A 15 21.90 -3.23 -24.49
C VAL A 15 20.73 -3.02 -25.44
N SER A 16 20.21 -4.11 -26.00
CA SER A 16 18.93 -4.09 -26.68
C SER A 16 17.92 -3.58 -25.67
N GLU A 17 17.37 -2.41 -25.94
CA GLU A 17 16.11 -1.99 -25.34
C GLU A 17 15.08 -3.07 -25.72
N ASP A 18 14.83 -4.01 -24.82
CA ASP A 18 13.57 -4.77 -24.83
C ASP A 18 12.45 -3.80 -24.46
N LYS A 19 12.12 -2.96 -25.44
CA LYS A 19 10.80 -2.33 -25.56
C LYS A 19 9.86 -3.46 -25.95
N ASN A 20 8.87 -3.70 -25.09
CA ASN A 20 7.69 -4.56 -25.26
C ASN A 20 7.81 -5.95 -24.65
N GLY A 21 7.77 -6.00 -23.32
CA GLY A 21 7.42 -7.19 -22.53
C GLY A 21 5.96 -7.24 -22.06
N PHE A 22 5.07 -6.39 -22.60
CA PHE A 22 3.62 -6.48 -22.34
C PHE A 22 2.98 -7.23 -23.50
N ASN A 23 2.79 -8.54 -23.36
CA ASN A 23 1.98 -9.30 -24.28
C ASN A 23 1.27 -10.46 -23.58
N GLU A 24 0.44 -10.11 -22.61
CA GLU A 24 -0.85 -10.76 -22.42
C GLU A 24 -1.88 -9.63 -22.43
N GLU A 25 -2.66 -9.50 -23.50
CA GLU A 25 -3.79 -8.55 -23.57
C GLU A 25 -4.93 -9.11 -22.73
N PRO A 26 -5.29 -8.52 -21.57
CA PRO A 26 -6.43 -8.98 -20.81
C PRO A 26 -7.66 -8.20 -21.27
N THR A 27 -8.69 -8.90 -21.73
CA THR A 27 -10.08 -8.37 -21.73
C THR A 27 -10.61 -8.29 -20.30
N GLU A 28 -9.89 -7.65 -19.38
CA GLU A 28 -10.07 -7.87 -17.95
C GLU A 28 -10.36 -6.57 -17.23
N ILE A 29 -11.64 -6.38 -16.92
CA ILE A 29 -12.06 -5.46 -15.88
C ILE A 29 -11.51 -6.01 -14.56
N ARG A 30 -10.71 -5.21 -13.86
CA ARG A 30 -10.16 -5.52 -12.53
C ARG A 30 -10.92 -4.76 -11.47
N ALA A 31 -11.42 -5.46 -10.46
CA ALA A 31 -12.29 -4.88 -9.44
C ALA A 31 -11.56 -4.91 -8.10
N TYR A 32 -11.48 -3.80 -7.40
CA TYR A 32 -10.77 -3.64 -6.13
C TYR A 32 -11.72 -3.15 -5.04
N THR A 33 -11.53 -3.67 -3.83
CA THR A 33 -12.10 -3.10 -2.59
C THR A 33 -10.97 -2.55 -1.75
N ALA A 34 -11.13 -1.34 -1.23
CA ALA A 34 -10.05 -0.59 -0.61
C ALA A 34 -10.48 0.13 0.66
N THR A 35 -9.49 0.42 1.50
CA THR A 35 -9.65 1.15 2.77
C THR A 35 -8.68 2.33 2.81
N GLN A 36 -9.10 3.40 3.46
CA GLN A 36 -8.29 4.60 3.65
C GLN A 36 -8.19 4.98 5.14
N SER A 37 -7.31 5.94 5.45
CA SER A 37 -7.18 6.52 6.78
C SER A 37 -7.61 7.99 6.76
N PRO A 38 -8.63 8.42 7.53
CA PRO A 38 -9.48 7.61 8.42
C PRO A 38 -10.49 6.74 7.66
N GLY A 39 -10.82 5.58 8.25
CA GLY A 39 -11.61 4.47 7.67
C GLY A 39 -12.82 4.89 6.86
N ASP A 40 -12.84 4.42 5.60
CA ASP A 40 -13.93 4.47 4.63
C ASP A 40 -13.67 3.38 3.56
N ILE A 41 -14.75 2.88 2.96
CA ILE A 41 -14.67 1.83 1.95
C ILE A 41 -14.68 2.45 0.56
N TRP A 42 -13.69 2.08 -0.23
CA TRP A 42 -13.57 2.44 -1.62
C TRP A 42 -13.75 1.22 -2.50
N THR A 43 -14.32 1.46 -3.67
CA THR A 43 -14.35 0.47 -4.73
C THR A 43 -13.79 1.06 -6.03
N PHE A 44 -13.10 0.23 -6.80
CA PHE A 44 -12.58 0.61 -8.11
C PHE A 44 -12.78 -0.53 -9.08
N ASP A 45 -13.34 -0.26 -10.25
CA ASP A 45 -13.35 -1.18 -11.39
C ASP A 45 -12.55 -0.52 -12.52
N LEU A 46 -11.41 -1.13 -12.91
CA LEU A 46 -10.50 -0.66 -13.95
C LEU A 46 -10.71 -1.51 -15.21
N ASP A 47 -11.25 -0.91 -16.26
CA ASP A 47 -11.34 -1.51 -17.59
C ASP A 47 -10.08 -1.16 -18.39
N HIS A 48 -9.13 -2.09 -18.44
CA HIS A 48 -7.87 -1.97 -19.17
C HIS A 48 -8.04 -1.99 -20.69
N THR A 49 -9.18 -2.46 -21.20
CA THR A 49 -9.48 -2.43 -22.64
C THR A 49 -9.99 -1.06 -23.07
N ALA A 50 -10.92 -0.49 -22.30
CA ALA A 50 -11.48 0.83 -22.58
C ALA A 50 -10.62 1.98 -22.03
N MET A 51 -9.65 1.69 -21.17
CA MET A 51 -8.88 2.68 -20.39
C MET A 51 -9.80 3.58 -19.55
N THR A 52 -10.85 2.99 -18.98
CA THR A 52 -11.84 3.67 -18.15
C THR A 52 -11.90 3.06 -16.76
N TRP A 53 -12.29 3.86 -15.78
CA TRP A 53 -12.50 3.37 -14.43
C TRP A 53 -13.83 3.87 -13.87
N THR A 54 -14.40 3.07 -12.97
CA THR A 54 -15.50 3.47 -12.10
C THR A 54 -15.11 3.23 -10.66
N GLY A 55 -15.73 3.93 -9.73
CA GLY A 55 -15.52 3.66 -8.31
C GLY A 55 -16.65 4.19 -7.45
N THR A 56 -16.67 3.74 -6.21
CA THR A 56 -17.53 4.31 -5.17
C THR A 56 -16.70 4.63 -3.94
N TRP A 57 -17.11 5.65 -3.21
CA TRP A 57 -16.66 5.94 -1.87
C TRP A 57 -17.87 5.98 -0.97
N ASP A 58 -17.92 5.03 -0.05
CA ASP A 58 -18.88 4.99 1.04
C ASP A 58 -18.27 5.76 2.21
N HIS A 59 -18.84 6.93 2.47
CA HIS A 59 -18.31 7.89 3.43
C HIS A 59 -19.00 7.69 4.78
N GLY A 60 -18.33 6.99 5.70
CA GLY A 60 -18.67 7.06 7.11
C GLY A 60 -19.96 6.37 7.60
N THR A 61 -20.84 5.88 6.73
CA THR A 61 -22.00 5.06 7.16
C THR A 61 -22.43 4.07 6.09
N GLU A 62 -21.87 2.86 6.10
CA GLU A 62 -22.24 1.76 5.18
C GLU A 62 -23.76 1.48 5.08
N THR A 63 -24.52 1.90 6.10
CA THR A 63 -25.98 1.75 6.12
C THR A 63 -26.77 2.93 5.53
N ASP A 64 -26.14 4.06 5.22
CA ASP A 64 -26.78 5.25 4.65
C ASP A 64 -26.18 5.58 3.27
N PRO A 65 -26.72 5.00 2.17
CA PRO A 65 -26.20 5.23 0.83
C PRO A 65 -26.45 6.65 0.29
N SER A 66 -26.92 7.59 1.12
CA SER A 66 -27.21 8.96 0.69
C SER A 66 -25.98 9.88 0.68
N ASP A 67 -24.88 9.50 1.33
CA ASP A 67 -23.60 10.18 1.29
C ASP A 67 -22.55 9.50 0.40
N ASP A 68 -22.85 8.31 -0.13
CA ASP A 68 -22.04 7.62 -1.13
C ASP A 68 -21.77 8.49 -2.35
N LEU A 69 -20.48 8.58 -2.72
CA LEU A 69 -20.05 9.18 -3.98
C LEU A 69 -19.72 8.09 -4.99
N ALA A 70 -20.30 8.18 -6.18
CA ALA A 70 -19.95 7.37 -7.33
C ALA A 70 -19.10 8.17 -8.32
N PHE A 71 -18.02 7.57 -8.79
CA PHE A 71 -17.05 8.19 -9.69
C PHE A 71 -16.94 7.44 -11.01
N ARG A 72 -16.65 8.18 -12.08
CA ARG A 72 -16.27 7.63 -13.38
C ARG A 72 -15.19 8.47 -14.04
N GLY A 73 -14.36 7.83 -14.84
CA GLY A 73 -13.50 8.54 -15.77
C GLY A 73 -12.56 7.64 -16.56
N THR A 74 -11.43 8.21 -16.95
CA THR A 74 -10.41 7.56 -17.78
C THR A 74 -9.09 7.42 -17.03
N PHE A 75 -8.24 6.49 -17.46
CA PHE A 75 -6.89 6.40 -16.93
C PHE A 75 -5.85 6.17 -18.01
N SER A 76 -4.60 6.46 -17.68
CA SER A 76 -3.45 6.23 -18.56
C SER A 76 -2.24 5.78 -17.76
N GLN A 77 -1.41 4.92 -18.35
CA GLN A 77 -0.15 4.51 -17.74
C GLN A 77 0.95 5.53 -18.05
N LEU A 78 1.66 5.96 -17.01
CA LEU A 78 2.77 6.89 -17.10
C LEU A 78 4.10 6.14 -17.29
N PRO A 79 5.14 6.80 -17.85
CA PRO A 79 6.48 6.22 -17.95
C PRO A 79 7.11 5.81 -16.61
N SER A 80 6.64 6.43 -15.51
CA SER A 80 7.06 6.11 -14.15
C SER A 80 6.51 4.76 -13.64
N GLY A 81 5.52 4.19 -14.33
CA GLY A 81 4.81 2.96 -13.97
C GLY A 81 3.49 3.20 -13.21
N PHE A 82 3.22 4.44 -12.80
CA PHE A 82 1.96 4.84 -12.16
C PHE A 82 0.85 5.01 -13.19
N LEU A 83 -0.39 4.89 -12.74
CA LEU A 83 -1.59 5.30 -13.47
C LEU A 83 -1.93 6.75 -13.12
N LYS A 84 -2.30 7.54 -14.12
CA LYS A 84 -3.02 8.81 -13.92
C LYS A 84 -4.50 8.55 -14.13
N MET A 85 -5.28 8.71 -13.07
CA MET A 85 -6.72 8.49 -13.01
C MET A 85 -7.42 9.84 -13.12
N VAL A 86 -8.08 10.11 -14.25
CA VAL A 86 -8.81 11.35 -14.50
C VAL A 86 -10.27 11.15 -14.10
N LEU A 87 -10.81 12.10 -13.34
CA LEU A 87 -12.19 12.12 -12.89
C LEU A 87 -13.05 12.92 -13.88
N GLU A 88 -14.05 12.27 -14.45
CA GLU A 88 -14.96 12.87 -15.43
C GLU A 88 -16.37 13.06 -14.87
N THR A 89 -16.76 12.27 -13.88
CA THR A 89 -18.09 12.35 -13.27
C THR A 89 -18.05 11.94 -11.81
N THR A 90 -18.74 12.73 -10.97
CA THR A 90 -19.03 12.44 -9.56
C THR A 90 -20.54 12.52 -9.35
N THR A 91 -21.12 11.56 -8.63
CA THR A 91 -22.56 11.52 -8.34
C THR A 91 -22.80 11.15 -6.88
N PRO A 92 -23.53 11.97 -6.09
CA PRO A 92 -23.97 13.32 -6.43
C PRO A 92 -22.80 14.28 -6.71
N ALA A 93 -23.10 15.44 -7.31
CA ALA A 93 -22.07 16.42 -7.60
C ALA A 93 -21.43 16.95 -6.30
N ASP A 94 -20.10 16.91 -6.23
CA ASP A 94 -19.32 17.38 -5.09
C ASP A 94 -18.22 18.35 -5.55
N ALA A 95 -18.06 19.47 -4.84
CA ALA A 95 -17.10 20.50 -5.20
C ALA A 95 -15.63 20.10 -4.95
N ALA A 96 -15.38 19.16 -4.03
CA ALA A 96 -14.06 18.58 -3.80
C ALA A 96 -13.66 17.62 -4.92
N TYR A 97 -14.64 17.09 -5.67
CA TYR A 97 -14.45 16.09 -6.73
C TYR A 97 -15.06 16.58 -8.05
N PRO A 98 -14.39 17.50 -8.77
CA PRO A 98 -14.96 18.15 -9.94
C PRO A 98 -15.22 17.17 -11.09
N SER A 99 -16.38 17.30 -11.71
CA SER A 99 -16.86 16.46 -12.83
C SER A 99 -16.58 17.09 -14.21
N ASP A 100 -15.49 17.82 -14.35
CA ASP A 100 -15.13 18.55 -15.59
C ASP A 100 -13.79 18.08 -16.20
N GLY A 101 -13.23 16.97 -15.70
CA GLY A 101 -11.93 16.45 -16.13
C GLY A 101 -10.73 17.17 -15.53
N SER A 102 -10.94 18.21 -14.72
CA SER A 102 -9.84 18.87 -13.99
C SER A 102 -9.38 18.06 -12.77
N GLY A 103 -10.26 17.19 -12.26
CA GLY A 103 -10.01 16.26 -11.17
C GLY A 103 -9.09 15.11 -11.62
N PHE A 104 -7.99 14.86 -10.92
CA PHE A 104 -7.21 13.63 -11.11
C PHE A 104 -6.46 13.19 -9.85
N PHE A 105 -6.10 11.91 -9.83
CA PHE A 105 -5.25 11.28 -8.84
C PHE A 105 -4.29 10.28 -9.48
N TYR A 106 -3.31 9.79 -8.72
CA TYR A 106 -2.37 8.78 -9.19
C TYR A 106 -2.60 7.46 -8.48
N ALA A 107 -2.35 6.35 -9.19
CA ALA A 107 -2.42 5.03 -8.61
C ALA A 107 -1.22 4.16 -9.01
N ALA A 108 -0.90 3.16 -8.18
CA ALA A 108 0.00 2.07 -8.51
C ALA A 108 -0.82 0.77 -8.44
N GLU A 109 -0.91 0.07 -9.56
CA GLU A 109 -1.64 -1.19 -9.66
C GLU A 109 -0.66 -2.36 -9.77
N ILE A 110 -0.94 -3.42 -9.03
CA ILE A 110 -0.39 -4.76 -9.24
C ILE A 110 -1.56 -5.65 -9.64
N PRO A 111 -1.74 -5.92 -10.95
CA PRO A 111 -2.89 -6.64 -11.45
C PRO A 111 -3.08 -7.98 -10.75
N GLY A 112 -4.30 -8.26 -10.30
CA GLY A 112 -4.64 -9.49 -9.60
C GLY A 112 -4.23 -9.52 -8.12
N MET A 113 -3.67 -8.44 -7.60
CA MET A 113 -3.25 -8.35 -6.19
C MET A 113 -3.80 -7.12 -5.49
N SER A 114 -3.47 -5.92 -5.99
CA SER A 114 -3.67 -4.70 -5.21
C SER A 114 -3.64 -3.45 -6.08
N LEU A 115 -4.40 -2.44 -5.64
CA LEU A 115 -4.40 -1.10 -6.18
C LEU A 115 -4.13 -0.15 -5.03
N PHE A 116 -3.20 0.77 -5.21
CA PHE A 116 -2.97 1.85 -4.25
C PHE A 116 -3.22 3.15 -4.95
N ALA A 117 -4.16 3.93 -4.45
CA ALA A 117 -4.46 5.24 -4.99
C ALA A 117 -4.03 6.29 -3.98
N GLN A 118 -3.30 7.28 -4.45
CA GLN A 118 -3.11 8.51 -3.70
C GLN A 118 -3.84 9.61 -4.47
N PRO A 119 -4.80 10.32 -3.85
CA PRO A 119 -5.22 11.63 -4.30
C PRO A 119 -4.00 12.56 -4.26
N ALA A 120 -3.26 12.57 -5.36
CA ALA A 120 -2.13 13.42 -5.64
C ALA A 120 -2.39 14.03 -7.01
N GLY A 121 -2.31 15.36 -7.09
CA GLY A 121 -2.81 16.10 -8.24
C GLY A 121 -3.73 17.23 -7.78
N SER A 122 -4.89 17.35 -8.42
CA SER A 122 -5.92 18.33 -8.02
C SER A 122 -6.75 17.88 -6.80
N LEU A 123 -6.77 16.57 -6.50
CA LEU A 123 -7.46 15.99 -5.34
C LEU A 123 -6.47 15.76 -4.20
N SER A 124 -6.85 16.09 -2.98
CA SER A 124 -6.06 15.85 -1.77
C SER A 124 -6.75 14.82 -0.88
N GLY A 125 -5.99 13.87 -0.35
CA GLY A 125 -6.53 12.85 0.55
C GLY A 125 -5.49 11.82 0.95
N PRO A 126 -5.84 10.92 1.87
CA PRO A 126 -4.96 9.84 2.32
C PRO A 126 -4.71 8.79 1.23
N ILE A 127 -3.70 7.95 1.44
CA ILE A 127 -3.49 6.78 0.60
C ILE A 127 -4.65 5.78 0.82
N ILE A 128 -5.23 5.35 -0.29
CA ILE A 128 -6.26 4.31 -0.37
C ILE A 128 -5.57 2.99 -0.73
N ASN A 129 -5.78 1.95 0.07
CA ASN A 129 -5.13 0.65 -0.05
C ASN A 129 -6.16 -0.40 -0.45
N GLY A 130 -6.12 -0.82 -1.71
CA GLY A 130 -7.06 -1.74 -2.33
C GLY A 130 -6.50 -3.12 -2.55
N VAL A 131 -7.35 -4.12 -2.41
CA VAL A 131 -7.05 -5.51 -2.78
C VAL A 131 -8.03 -5.93 -3.88
N ASP A 132 -7.57 -6.79 -4.79
CA ASP A 132 -8.42 -7.33 -5.86
C ASP A 132 -9.63 -8.07 -5.25
N ARG A 133 -10.79 -8.01 -5.89
CA ARG A 133 -11.98 -8.71 -5.40
C ARG A 133 -11.88 -10.18 -5.77
N SER A 134 -12.23 -11.04 -4.83
CA SER A 134 -12.21 -12.49 -5.00
C SER A 134 -13.50 -13.15 -4.56
N ASP A 135 -13.56 -14.47 -4.60
CA ASP A 135 -14.57 -15.24 -3.90
C ASP A 135 -14.12 -15.58 -2.46
N CYS A 136 -14.96 -16.31 -1.72
CA CYS A 136 -14.69 -16.75 -0.35
C CYS A 136 -13.73 -17.96 -0.24
N GLY A 137 -13.15 -18.43 -1.35
CA GLY A 137 -12.48 -19.74 -1.43
C GLY A 137 -11.17 -19.86 -0.66
N THR A 138 -10.56 -18.74 -0.22
CA THR A 138 -9.21 -18.72 0.39
C THR A 138 -9.06 -17.73 1.56
N LEU A 139 -10.03 -17.70 2.48
CA LEU A 139 -10.03 -16.77 3.61
C LEU A 139 -9.27 -17.23 4.85
N ALA A 140 -9.27 -18.54 5.12
CA ALA A 140 -8.62 -19.06 6.31
C ALA A 140 -7.08 -19.06 6.13
N GLY A 141 -6.36 -18.57 7.13
CA GLY A 141 -4.91 -18.49 7.07
C GLY A 141 -4.33 -17.47 8.04
N THR A 142 -3.01 -17.36 8.06
CA THR A 142 -2.28 -16.33 8.81
C THR A 142 -1.75 -15.29 7.85
N TYR A 143 -1.93 -14.02 8.19
CA TYR A 143 -1.60 -12.85 7.38
C TYR A 143 -0.74 -11.90 8.19
N ASN A 144 0.26 -11.27 7.57
CA ASN A 144 0.96 -10.14 8.17
C ASN A 144 0.29 -8.85 7.72
N TYR A 145 0.18 -7.88 8.62
CA TYR A 145 -0.54 -6.65 8.35
C TYR A 145 0.19 -5.42 8.88
N VAL A 146 -0.12 -4.30 8.25
CA VAL A 146 0.09 -2.96 8.78
C VAL A 146 -1.25 -2.33 9.14
N ARG A 147 -1.25 -1.50 10.18
CA ARG A 147 -2.44 -0.77 10.62
C ARG A 147 -2.63 0.45 9.72
N ILE A 148 -3.86 0.63 9.29
CA ILE A 148 -4.39 1.89 8.76
C ILE A 148 -5.02 2.61 9.96
N PRO A 149 -4.49 3.76 10.39
CA PRO A 149 -4.91 4.45 11.59
C PRO A 149 -6.36 4.91 11.55
N PRO A 150 -7.00 4.94 12.74
CA PRO A 150 -8.27 5.63 12.93
C PRO A 150 -8.12 7.15 12.81
N GLN A 151 -9.26 7.84 12.76
CA GLN A 151 -9.35 9.29 12.86
C GLN A 151 -8.85 9.79 14.21
N GLY A 152 -8.22 10.97 14.21
CA GLY A 152 -7.75 11.65 15.41
C GLY A 152 -6.29 11.36 15.75
N VAL A 153 -5.93 11.54 17.03
CA VAL A 153 -4.55 11.35 17.50
C VAL A 153 -4.30 9.85 17.69
N TYR A 154 -3.74 9.23 16.66
CA TYR A 154 -3.21 7.88 16.69
C TYR A 154 -1.69 7.92 16.62
N ASP A 155 -1.00 7.20 17.48
CA ASP A 155 0.47 7.16 17.49
C ASP A 155 0.94 5.73 17.23
N VAL A 156 1.37 5.46 16.00
CA VAL A 156 1.92 4.16 15.58
C VAL A 156 3.20 3.79 16.34
N ARG A 157 3.87 4.75 16.99
CA ARG A 157 5.05 4.46 17.82
C ARG A 157 4.66 3.67 19.05
N THR A 158 3.54 4.01 19.69
CA THR A 158 3.12 3.45 20.98
C THR A 158 1.87 2.57 20.91
N ARG A 159 1.12 2.63 19.81
CA ARG A 159 -0.09 1.83 19.56
C ARG A 159 0.11 0.75 18.48
N PRO A 160 -0.77 -0.27 18.39
CA PRO A 160 -0.69 -1.37 17.42
C PRO A 160 -0.51 -0.94 15.95
N ALA A 161 0.72 -0.99 15.43
CA ALA A 161 1.07 -0.52 14.09
C ALA A 161 1.19 -1.66 13.07
N TYR A 162 1.60 -2.84 13.49
CA TYR A 162 1.78 -4.01 12.61
C TYR A 162 1.58 -5.30 13.39
N GLY A 163 1.50 -6.42 12.68
CA GLY A 163 1.40 -7.71 13.35
C GLY A 163 1.02 -8.85 12.42
N SER A 164 0.41 -9.87 13.03
CA SER A 164 -0.14 -11.02 12.34
C SER A 164 -1.61 -11.22 12.72
N LEU A 165 -2.43 -11.58 11.75
CA LEU A 165 -3.84 -11.94 11.92
C LEU A 165 -4.03 -13.35 11.39
N THR A 166 -4.62 -14.22 12.19
CA THR A 166 -5.09 -15.54 11.79
C THR A 166 -6.60 -15.51 11.68
N ILE A 167 -7.10 -15.83 10.50
CA ILE A 167 -8.51 -16.03 10.19
C ILE A 167 -8.77 -17.53 10.24
N SER A 168 -9.63 -17.97 11.16
CA SER A 168 -9.96 -19.38 11.37
C SER A 168 -11.42 -19.65 11.04
N GLU A 169 -11.69 -20.67 10.23
CA GLU A 169 -13.06 -21.10 9.92
C GLU A 169 -13.62 -21.96 11.06
N THR A 170 -14.80 -21.56 11.57
CA THR A 170 -15.50 -22.24 12.66
C THR A 170 -17.01 -22.19 12.42
N GLY A 171 -17.63 -23.37 12.29
CA GLY A 171 -19.09 -23.49 12.32
C GLY A 171 -19.85 -22.73 11.22
N GLY A 172 -19.23 -22.48 10.06
CA GLY A 172 -19.82 -21.72 8.95
C GLY A 172 -19.54 -20.22 8.98
N GLY A 173 -18.69 -19.74 9.88
CA GLY A 173 -18.17 -18.37 9.90
C GLY A 173 -16.67 -18.35 10.20
N PHE A 174 -16.12 -17.16 10.40
CA PHE A 174 -14.70 -16.94 10.66
C PHE A 174 -14.47 -16.24 11.99
N THR A 175 -13.36 -16.58 12.65
CA THR A 175 -12.89 -15.94 13.88
C THR A 175 -11.48 -15.43 13.68
N PHE A 176 -11.11 -14.43 14.49
CA PHE A 176 -9.89 -13.65 14.32
C PHE A 176 -9.03 -13.72 15.57
N GLY A 177 -7.75 -14.04 15.39
CA GLY A 177 -6.77 -13.99 16.48
C GLY A 177 -5.36 -13.84 15.94
N GLY A 178 -4.44 -13.29 16.70
CA GLY A 178 -3.09 -13.10 16.21
C GLY A 178 -2.22 -12.36 17.20
N ASN A 179 -1.30 -11.54 16.68
CA ASN A 179 -0.40 -10.73 17.47
C ASN A 179 -0.30 -9.32 16.88
N GLN A 180 -0.03 -8.34 17.73
CA GLN A 180 0.12 -6.94 17.36
C GLN A 180 1.32 -6.33 18.05
N LYS A 181 1.96 -5.38 17.38
CA LYS A 181 3.13 -4.65 17.87
C LYS A 181 3.08 -3.17 17.53
N SER A 182 3.64 -2.32 18.38
CA SER A 182 3.94 -0.92 18.09
C SER A 182 5.35 -0.74 17.52
N LEU A 183 5.62 0.39 16.85
CA LEU A 183 6.92 0.61 16.20
C LEU A 183 8.08 0.85 17.18
N ASP A 184 7.82 1.32 18.39
CA ASP A 184 8.86 1.44 19.44
C ASP A 184 9.46 0.10 19.87
N CYS A 185 8.79 -1.02 19.58
CA CYS A 185 9.32 -2.36 19.83
C CYS A 185 10.51 -2.72 18.94
N LEU A 186 10.77 -1.93 17.88
CA LEU A 186 11.95 -2.04 17.03
C LEU A 186 13.12 -1.18 17.52
N ASP A 187 12.86 -0.22 18.42
CA ASP A 187 13.88 0.67 18.95
C ASP A 187 14.62 -0.02 20.11
N PRO A 188 15.92 -0.35 19.95
CA PRO A 188 16.68 -1.01 21.01
C PRO A 188 16.91 -0.10 22.23
N LEU A 189 16.61 1.20 22.12
CA LEU A 189 16.77 2.20 23.17
C LEU A 189 15.46 2.56 23.88
N ALA A 190 14.30 2.16 23.33
CA ALA A 190 13.00 2.44 23.92
C ALA A 190 12.35 1.17 24.46
N PRO A 191 11.53 1.26 25.54
CA PRO A 191 10.67 0.15 25.92
C PRO A 191 9.59 -0.05 24.86
N CYS A 192 9.33 -1.31 24.50
CA CYS A 192 8.20 -1.69 23.66
C CYS A 192 6.88 -1.42 24.40
N THR A 193 6.03 -0.54 23.86
CA THR A 193 4.76 -0.17 24.51
C THR A 193 3.66 -1.20 24.27
N THR A 194 3.52 -1.68 23.04
CA THR A 194 2.51 -2.67 22.66
C THR A 194 3.19 -3.88 22.02
N ASP A 195 3.14 -5.02 22.69
CA ASP A 195 3.42 -6.35 22.13
C ASP A 195 2.52 -7.37 22.82
N GLY A 196 1.77 -8.14 22.03
CA GLY A 196 0.87 -9.13 22.59
C GLY A 196 -0.20 -9.61 21.62
N PRO A 197 -1.20 -10.34 22.14
CA PRO A 197 -2.25 -10.92 21.31
C PRO A 197 -3.10 -9.83 20.67
N MET A 198 -3.50 -10.10 19.42
CA MET A 198 -4.55 -9.38 18.70
C MET A 198 -5.81 -10.24 18.70
N SER A 199 -6.96 -9.62 18.86
CA SER A 199 -8.26 -10.22 18.60
C SER A 199 -9.17 -9.17 17.98
N ILE A 200 -9.91 -9.57 16.94
CA ILE A 200 -11.04 -8.79 16.44
C ILE A 200 -12.28 -9.47 17.06
N PRO A 201 -13.06 -8.75 17.88
CA PRO A 201 -14.22 -9.36 18.55
C PRO A 201 -15.24 -9.85 17.51
N GLY A 202 -16.08 -10.81 17.91
CA GLY A 202 -17.14 -11.31 17.05
C GLY A 202 -16.74 -12.41 16.06
N SER A 203 -17.54 -12.54 15.02
CA SER A 203 -17.38 -13.52 13.95
C SER A 203 -17.68 -12.87 12.60
N ALA A 204 -17.09 -13.40 11.53
CA ALA A 204 -17.39 -12.96 10.19
C ALA A 204 -18.12 -14.02 9.36
N THR A 205 -18.95 -13.54 8.44
CA THR A 205 -19.47 -14.32 7.32
C THR A 205 -18.81 -13.83 6.05
N CYS A 206 -18.66 -14.71 5.06
CA CYS A 206 -18.24 -14.29 3.74
C CYS A 206 -19.38 -14.46 2.74
N ASP A 207 -19.65 -13.39 1.99
CA ASP A 207 -20.45 -13.44 0.78
C ASP A 207 -19.66 -12.79 -0.36
N SER A 208 -19.54 -13.52 -1.48
CA SER A 208 -18.90 -13.01 -2.70
C SER A 208 -17.51 -12.38 -2.49
N GLY A 209 -16.73 -12.92 -1.54
CA GLY A 209 -15.39 -12.45 -1.16
C GLY A 209 -15.32 -11.36 -0.11
N THR A 210 -16.46 -10.76 0.22
CA THR A 210 -16.59 -9.75 1.27
C THR A 210 -16.79 -10.44 2.61
N LEU A 211 -15.87 -10.17 3.54
CA LEU A 211 -15.98 -10.54 4.94
C LEU A 211 -16.80 -9.49 5.68
N GLU A 212 -18.01 -9.81 6.08
CA GLU A 212 -18.78 -8.96 6.99
C GLU A 212 -18.53 -9.39 8.43
N ILE A 213 -18.00 -8.49 9.26
CA ILE A 213 -17.58 -8.79 10.63
C ILE A 213 -18.59 -8.21 11.62
N ASN A 214 -19.14 -9.07 12.46
CA ASN A 214 -20.17 -8.73 13.43
C ASN A 214 -19.81 -9.20 14.85
N ASP A 215 -19.95 -8.33 15.84
CA ASP A 215 -19.97 -8.69 17.27
C ASP A 215 -21.42 -8.74 17.77
N GLY A 216 -22.01 -9.93 17.72
CA GLY A 216 -23.45 -10.12 17.93
C GLY A 216 -24.26 -9.42 16.82
N PRO A 217 -25.19 -8.51 17.15
CA PRO A 217 -25.95 -7.74 16.16
C PRO A 217 -25.21 -6.48 15.66
N THR A 218 -23.99 -6.23 16.15
CA THR A 218 -23.25 -4.99 15.88
C THR A 218 -22.24 -5.24 14.77
N TRP A 219 -22.38 -4.53 13.66
CA TRP A 219 -21.36 -4.50 12.62
C TRP A 219 -20.10 -3.79 13.14
N ILE A 220 -18.93 -4.36 12.87
CA ILE A 220 -17.64 -3.81 13.33
C ILE A 220 -16.59 -3.65 12.22
N GLY A 221 -16.85 -4.17 11.03
CA GLY A 221 -15.92 -4.03 9.92
C GLY A 221 -16.27 -4.88 8.71
N LEU A 222 -15.61 -4.52 7.60
CA LEU A 222 -15.69 -5.21 6.32
C LEU A 222 -14.30 -5.56 5.86
N GLY A 223 -14.10 -6.78 5.40
CA GLY A 223 -12.83 -7.25 4.86
C GLY A 223 -12.94 -7.79 3.45
N GLN A 224 -11.80 -7.89 2.79
CA GLN A 224 -11.65 -8.51 1.48
C GLN A 224 -10.34 -9.29 1.48
N THR A 225 -10.34 -10.47 0.88
CA THR A 225 -9.11 -11.18 0.49
C THR A 225 -9.01 -11.31 -1.02
N THR A 226 -7.84 -11.70 -1.50
CA THR A 226 -7.59 -12.08 -2.90
C THR A 226 -7.12 -13.53 -3.00
N PRO A 227 -7.21 -14.18 -4.18
CA PRO A 227 -6.56 -15.47 -4.41
C PRO A 227 -5.03 -15.33 -4.39
N SER A 228 -4.53 -14.13 -4.68
CA SER A 228 -3.12 -13.78 -4.51
C SER A 228 -2.72 -13.63 -3.04
N GLY A 229 -3.62 -13.86 -2.07
CA GLY A 229 -3.34 -13.80 -0.64
C GLY A 229 -3.09 -12.38 -0.12
N MET A 230 -3.55 -11.34 -0.80
CA MET A 230 -3.66 -10.01 -0.19
C MET A 230 -4.91 -9.95 0.66
N PHE A 231 -4.93 -9.06 1.65
CA PHE A 231 -6.12 -8.82 2.43
C PHE A 231 -6.20 -7.40 2.96
N MET A 232 -7.42 -6.97 3.23
CA MET A 232 -7.72 -5.77 3.99
C MET A 232 -8.92 -6.02 4.91
N ILE A 233 -8.98 -5.25 6.01
CA ILE A 233 -10.17 -5.10 6.84
C ILE A 233 -10.29 -3.62 7.17
N ASP A 234 -11.43 -3.02 6.82
CA ASP A 234 -11.85 -1.71 7.30
C ASP A 234 -12.71 -1.91 8.56
N PHE A 235 -12.45 -1.14 9.63
CA PHE A 235 -13.20 -1.22 10.89
C PHE A 235 -14.33 -0.18 10.97
N GLY A 236 -14.70 0.38 9.82
CA GLY A 236 -15.70 1.41 9.68
C GLY A 236 -15.20 2.82 9.91
N ALA A 237 -16.15 3.73 9.75
CA ALA A 237 -16.02 5.17 9.85
C ALA A 237 -15.08 5.61 10.98
N GLY A 238 -13.93 6.15 10.60
CA GLY A 238 -12.99 6.71 11.55
C GLY A 238 -12.24 5.69 12.43
N ASN A 239 -12.45 4.39 12.28
CA ASN A 239 -11.73 3.35 13.04
C ASN A 239 -10.48 2.84 12.31
N GLY A 240 -10.31 3.25 11.05
CA GLY A 240 -9.20 2.84 10.20
C GLY A 240 -9.34 1.38 9.79
N GLY A 241 -8.22 0.70 9.59
CA GLY A 241 -8.23 -0.66 9.07
C GLY A 241 -6.93 -1.40 9.28
N ILE A 242 -6.79 -2.52 8.61
CA ILE A 242 -5.54 -3.24 8.42
C ILE A 242 -5.43 -3.65 6.95
N TYR A 243 -4.20 -3.70 6.47
CA TYR A 243 -3.88 -4.11 5.11
C TYR A 243 -2.62 -4.98 5.13
N GLY A 244 -2.57 -6.01 4.30
CA GLY A 244 -1.36 -6.80 4.14
C GLY A 244 -1.56 -8.03 3.30
N GLY A 245 -0.86 -9.12 3.66
CA GLY A 245 -0.85 -10.33 2.87
C GLY A 245 -0.58 -11.58 3.69
N GLN A 246 -1.02 -12.71 3.16
CA GLN A 246 -0.88 -14.03 3.73
C GLN A 246 0.60 -14.33 3.94
N GLN A 247 0.91 -14.91 5.11
CA GLN A 247 2.24 -15.34 5.45
C GLN A 247 2.77 -16.32 4.40
N GLN A 248 3.99 -16.07 3.97
CA GLN A 248 4.69 -16.93 3.04
C GLN A 248 6.19 -16.84 3.28
N ASN A 249 6.90 -17.90 2.96
CA ASN A 249 8.35 -17.91 3.07
C ASN A 249 8.95 -17.01 1.96
N ILE A 250 9.32 -15.79 2.34
CA ILE A 250 10.02 -14.80 1.51
C ILE A 250 11.35 -14.51 2.18
N SER A 251 12.41 -14.45 1.39
CA SER A 251 13.71 -13.94 1.83
C SER A 251 14.00 -12.55 1.25
N LEU A 252 14.94 -11.84 1.88
CA LEU A 252 15.42 -10.54 1.40
C LEU A 252 15.84 -10.58 -0.08
N SER A 253 16.47 -11.67 -0.50
CA SER A 253 16.91 -11.89 -1.88
C SER A 253 15.80 -11.76 -2.93
N GLU A 254 14.54 -11.94 -2.54
CA GLU A 254 13.40 -11.78 -3.45
C GLU A 254 13.04 -10.31 -3.71
N VAL A 255 13.47 -9.41 -2.84
CA VAL A 255 13.28 -7.96 -2.97
C VAL A 255 14.48 -7.31 -3.68
N VAL A 256 15.65 -7.96 -3.67
CA VAL A 256 16.88 -7.46 -4.27
C VAL A 256 16.71 -7.22 -5.77
N GLY A 257 17.15 -6.05 -6.24
CA GLY A 257 17.08 -5.65 -7.65
C GLY A 257 15.67 -5.33 -8.14
N LYS A 258 14.63 -5.54 -7.32
CA LYS A 258 13.27 -5.16 -7.66
C LYS A 258 13.07 -3.67 -7.46
N LYS A 259 12.59 -3.00 -8.51
CA LYS A 259 12.04 -1.64 -8.37
C LYS A 259 10.67 -1.76 -7.71
N LEU A 260 10.49 -1.09 -6.59
CA LEU A 260 9.21 -0.95 -5.90
C LEU A 260 8.70 0.45 -6.19
N ILE A 261 7.46 0.64 -6.65
CA ILE A 261 6.85 1.96 -6.90
C ILE A 261 5.65 2.14 -5.99
N GLY A 262 5.50 3.27 -5.30
CA GLY A 262 4.36 3.45 -4.40
C GLY A 262 4.29 4.85 -3.80
N PHE A 263 3.62 4.98 -2.66
CA PHE A 263 3.43 6.26 -2.00
C PHE A 263 4.00 6.22 -0.58
N VAL A 264 4.68 7.29 -0.19
CA VAL A 264 5.25 7.44 1.16
C VAL A 264 4.70 8.70 1.78
N ASP A 265 4.22 8.62 3.00
CA ASP A 265 4.03 9.79 3.82
C ASP A 265 5.40 10.24 4.34
N GLN A 266 5.68 11.54 4.18
CA GLN A 266 6.85 12.21 4.73
C GLN A 266 6.45 12.90 6.03
N PRO A 267 6.59 12.22 7.19
CA PRO A 267 6.05 12.74 8.45
C PRO A 267 6.62 14.10 8.88
N ARG A 268 7.78 14.53 8.36
CA ARG A 268 8.35 15.86 8.66
C ARG A 268 7.65 17.00 7.93
N THR A 269 7.13 16.74 6.73
CA THR A 269 6.40 17.72 5.91
C THR A 269 4.89 17.49 5.95
N GLY A 270 4.44 16.33 6.44
CA GLY A 270 3.06 15.85 6.31
C GLY A 270 2.64 15.66 4.85
N GLN A 271 3.63 15.56 3.93
CA GLN A 271 3.37 15.41 2.51
C GLN A 271 3.49 13.95 2.11
N GLN A 272 2.45 13.44 1.47
CA GLN A 272 2.51 12.16 0.79
C GLN A 272 3.13 12.34 -0.59
N ARG A 273 4.11 11.52 -0.94
CA ARG A 273 4.83 11.60 -2.22
C ARG A 273 4.91 10.24 -2.88
N ALA A 274 4.81 10.25 -4.20
CA ALA A 274 5.16 9.08 -4.99
C ALA A 274 6.67 8.81 -4.89
N THR A 275 7.02 7.53 -4.80
CA THR A 275 8.40 7.07 -4.64
C THR A 275 8.67 5.85 -5.50
N SER A 276 9.95 5.58 -5.74
CA SER A 276 10.41 4.25 -6.11
C SER A 276 11.63 3.84 -5.30
N ILE A 277 11.76 2.57 -4.93
CA ILE A 277 12.88 2.04 -4.12
C ILE A 277 13.46 0.81 -4.80
N VAL A 278 14.78 0.69 -4.85
CA VAL A 278 15.47 -0.52 -5.30
C VAL A 278 16.40 -1.00 -4.20
N PHE A 279 16.27 -2.25 -3.79
CA PHE A 279 17.08 -2.87 -2.74
C PHE A 279 18.31 -3.58 -3.31
N ASP A 280 19.45 -3.44 -2.64
CA ASP A 280 20.66 -4.23 -2.89
C ASP A 280 20.69 -5.53 -2.07
N GLU A 281 21.72 -6.35 -2.30
CA GLU A 281 21.91 -7.65 -1.65
C GLU A 281 22.04 -7.59 -0.12
N THR A 282 22.34 -6.41 0.43
CA THR A 282 22.44 -6.17 1.87
C THR A 282 21.11 -5.73 2.48
N GLY A 283 20.07 -5.57 1.65
CA GLY A 283 18.76 -5.08 2.08
C GLY A 283 18.70 -3.57 2.25
N ARG A 284 19.71 -2.87 1.72
CA ARG A 284 19.72 -1.41 1.65
C ARG A 284 19.02 -0.97 0.37
N GLY A 285 17.94 -0.22 0.54
CA GLY A 285 17.12 0.36 -0.52
C GLY A 285 17.42 1.83 -0.72
N LEU A 286 17.68 2.22 -1.96
CA LEU A 286 17.77 3.64 -2.34
C LEU A 286 16.45 4.06 -3.00
N GLY A 287 15.79 5.00 -2.37
CA GLY A 287 14.49 5.55 -2.74
C GLY A 287 14.61 6.88 -3.47
N THR A 288 13.89 6.97 -4.59
CA THR A 288 13.73 8.17 -5.42
C THR A 288 12.34 8.75 -5.20
N LEU A 289 12.27 10.02 -4.79
CA LEU A 289 11.03 10.75 -4.65
C LEU A 289 10.69 11.49 -5.94
N TYR A 290 9.44 11.39 -6.40
CA TYR A 290 8.98 12.07 -7.61
C TYR A 290 8.49 13.49 -7.30
N LEU A 291 9.04 14.49 -7.99
CA LEU A 291 8.51 15.86 -8.04
C LEU A 291 7.32 15.96 -8.98
N ASP A 292 7.38 15.22 -10.09
CA ASP A 292 6.34 15.16 -11.10
C ASP A 292 6.36 13.77 -11.77
N LEU A 293 5.25 13.05 -11.68
CA LEU A 293 5.09 11.71 -12.24
C LEU A 293 4.90 11.70 -13.76
N GLU A 294 4.39 12.80 -14.34
CA GLU A 294 4.11 12.91 -15.77
C GLU A 294 5.40 13.15 -16.56
N THR A 295 6.28 14.00 -16.03
CA THR A 295 7.60 14.27 -16.62
C THR A 295 8.71 13.38 -16.09
N ASN A 296 8.40 12.51 -15.12
CA ASN A 296 9.36 11.67 -14.40
C ASN A 296 10.47 12.50 -13.72
N ALA A 297 10.15 13.73 -13.32
CA ALA A 297 11.08 14.60 -12.60
C ALA A 297 11.22 14.11 -11.15
N ILE A 298 12.46 14.00 -10.68
CA ILE A 298 12.80 13.43 -9.38
C ILE A 298 13.46 14.47 -8.48
N ASP A 299 13.27 14.30 -7.18
CA ASP A 299 13.94 15.09 -6.15
C ASP A 299 15.33 14.51 -5.89
N THR A 300 16.36 15.15 -6.43
CA THR A 300 17.75 14.71 -6.24
C THR A 300 18.33 15.12 -4.88
N ASP A 301 17.73 16.13 -4.26
CA ASP A 301 18.20 16.68 -3.00
C ASP A 301 17.69 15.86 -1.82
N ASN A 302 16.52 15.24 -1.94
CA ASN A 302 15.94 14.34 -0.96
C ASN A 302 15.92 12.89 -1.47
N GLN A 303 16.80 12.05 -0.93
CA GLN A 303 16.74 10.60 -1.13
C GLN A 303 16.24 9.93 0.13
N LEU A 304 15.44 8.88 -0.06
CA LEU A 304 15.05 7.98 1.01
C LEU A 304 16.05 6.82 1.03
N GLU A 305 16.55 6.46 2.19
CA GLU A 305 17.31 5.23 2.36
C GLU A 305 16.48 4.31 3.26
N ALA A 306 16.19 3.10 2.80
CA ALA A 306 15.52 2.08 3.61
C ALA A 306 16.51 0.95 3.89
N GLN A 307 16.46 0.35 5.07
CA GLN A 307 17.22 -0.84 5.41
C GLN A 307 16.26 -1.87 5.98
N ILE A 308 16.14 -3.02 5.33
CA ILE A 308 15.44 -4.17 5.88
C ILE A 308 16.45 -4.94 6.74
N SER A 309 16.14 -5.11 8.02
CA SER A 309 17.00 -5.82 8.98
C SER A 309 16.56 -7.26 9.18
N SER A 310 15.28 -7.56 9.00
CA SER A 310 14.73 -8.90 9.14
C SER A 310 13.56 -9.14 8.17
N VAL A 311 13.41 -10.38 7.73
CA VAL A 311 12.21 -10.88 7.03
C VAL A 311 11.87 -12.25 7.62
N ASN A 312 10.65 -12.41 8.12
CA ASN A 312 10.15 -13.66 8.69
C ASN A 312 8.73 -13.92 8.20
N ASN A 313 8.55 -14.96 7.37
CA ASN A 313 7.27 -15.33 6.77
C ASN A 313 6.54 -14.15 6.10
N GLY A 314 7.28 -13.24 5.47
CA GLY A 314 6.76 -12.05 4.81
C GLY A 314 6.51 -10.86 5.74
N LEU A 315 6.63 -11.00 7.06
CA LEU A 315 6.73 -9.84 7.94
C LEU A 315 8.16 -9.31 7.83
N PHE A 316 8.35 -8.02 7.62
CA PHE A 316 9.68 -7.43 7.64
C PHE A 316 9.76 -6.29 8.64
N GLU A 317 10.96 -6.08 9.15
CA GLU A 317 11.30 -4.99 10.07
C GLU A 317 12.58 -4.31 9.56
N GLY A 318 12.75 -3.04 9.90
CA GLY A 318 13.85 -2.26 9.38
C GLY A 318 13.84 -0.81 9.85
N ALA A 319 14.56 0.03 9.13
CA ALA A 319 14.52 1.47 9.32
C ALA A 319 14.61 2.25 8.01
N ILE A 320 14.04 3.44 7.99
CA ILE A 320 14.30 4.46 6.97
C ILE A 320 15.24 5.50 7.57
N THR A 321 16.27 5.85 6.83
CA THR A 321 17.16 6.97 7.13
C THR A 321 17.05 8.04 6.05
N ASN A 322 17.09 9.29 6.48
CA ASN A 322 17.27 10.42 5.55
C ASN A 322 18.72 10.92 5.59
N LYS A 323 19.08 11.83 4.67
CA LYS A 323 20.41 12.46 4.61
C LYS A 323 20.83 13.16 5.92
N SER A 324 19.89 13.50 6.80
CA SER A 324 20.16 14.09 8.11
C SER A 324 20.49 13.05 9.20
N GLY A 325 20.48 11.75 8.88
CA GLY A 325 20.77 10.66 9.81
C GLY A 325 19.62 10.34 10.77
N ILE A 326 18.42 10.87 10.54
CA ILE A 326 17.24 10.56 11.35
C ILE A 326 16.77 9.16 10.97
N ILE A 327 16.59 8.31 11.97
CA ILE A 327 16.13 6.92 11.84
C ILE A 327 14.64 6.88 12.17
N SER A 328 13.85 6.40 11.23
CA SER A 328 12.44 6.05 11.41
C SER A 328 12.32 4.54 11.34
N TRP A 329 11.91 3.86 12.42
CA TRP A 329 11.69 2.41 12.36
C TRP A 329 10.52 2.09 11.42
N ILE A 330 10.69 1.02 10.65
CA ILE A 330 9.66 0.52 9.75
C ILE A 330 9.36 -0.93 10.04
N ALA A 331 8.10 -1.28 9.88
CA ALA A 331 7.65 -2.66 9.82
C ALA A 331 6.66 -2.81 8.67
N GLY A 332 6.45 -4.03 8.21
CA GLY A 332 5.52 -4.22 7.12
C GLY A 332 5.25 -5.64 6.71
N SER A 333 4.41 -5.74 5.69
CA SER A 333 4.01 -7.00 5.06
C SER A 333 4.57 -7.09 3.65
N LEU A 334 5.10 -8.25 3.30
CA LEU A 334 5.55 -8.63 1.97
C LEU A 334 4.69 -9.77 1.45
N ARG A 335 4.24 -9.65 0.21
CA ARG A 335 3.51 -10.70 -0.49
C ARG A 335 3.93 -10.79 -1.94
N ARG A 336 4.17 -12.01 -2.42
CA ARG A 336 4.62 -12.37 -3.76
C ARG A 336 3.52 -13.15 -4.43
N ASN A 337 3.25 -12.84 -5.70
CA ASN A 337 2.43 -13.67 -6.58
C ASN A 337 3.18 -13.83 -7.92
N GLY A 338 3.80 -14.98 -8.14
CA GLY A 338 4.70 -15.16 -9.27
C GLY A 338 5.84 -14.12 -9.26
N PRO A 339 6.04 -13.32 -10.33
CA PRO A 339 7.07 -12.28 -10.37
C PRO A 339 6.71 -11.01 -9.58
N GLN A 340 5.42 -10.81 -9.28
CA GLN A 340 4.89 -9.62 -8.63
C GLN A 340 5.16 -9.64 -7.12
N LEU A 341 5.38 -8.46 -6.53
CA LEU A 341 5.60 -8.28 -5.11
C LEU A 341 4.80 -7.07 -4.61
N VAL A 342 4.12 -7.20 -3.47
CA VAL A 342 3.56 -6.08 -2.72
C VAL A 342 4.37 -5.94 -1.44
N MET A 343 4.77 -4.71 -1.14
CA MET A 343 5.29 -4.31 0.16
C MET A 343 4.26 -3.32 0.76
N ALA A 344 3.97 -3.43 2.05
CA ALA A 344 3.14 -2.47 2.78
C ALA A 344 3.90 -2.07 4.02
N ILE A 345 4.08 -0.77 4.27
CA ILE A 345 4.97 -0.26 5.31
C ILE A 345 4.18 0.64 6.27
N VAL A 346 4.55 0.60 7.53
CA VAL A 346 4.19 1.61 8.52
C VAL A 346 5.47 2.23 9.07
N THR A 347 5.46 3.55 9.29
CA THR A 347 6.63 4.34 9.71
C THR A 347 6.20 5.43 10.68
N PHE A 348 7.14 6.05 11.39
CA PHE A 348 6.88 7.26 12.16
C PHE A 348 8.06 8.23 12.07
N SER A 349 7.88 9.51 12.40
CA SER A 349 9.01 10.42 12.65
C SER A 349 8.81 11.13 13.98
N ASP A 350 9.91 11.21 14.73
CA ASP A 350 9.99 11.98 15.97
C ASP A 350 10.01 13.49 15.73
N GLU A 351 10.26 13.91 14.48
CA GLU A 351 10.22 15.30 14.06
C GLU A 351 9.04 15.52 13.11
N GLY A 352 7.83 15.71 13.65
CA GLY A 352 6.72 16.28 12.89
C GLY A 352 6.80 17.81 12.83
N PRO A 353 6.01 18.48 11.97
CA PRO A 353 5.86 19.93 11.99
C PRO A 353 5.49 20.41 13.41
N GLY A 354 6.37 21.18 14.04
CA GLY A 354 6.14 21.74 15.38
C GLY A 354 6.42 20.80 16.57
N GLY A 355 7.14 19.69 16.37
CA GLY A 355 7.55 18.80 17.48
C GLY A 355 6.42 17.92 18.03
N VAL A 356 5.31 17.81 17.29
CA VAL A 356 4.23 16.88 17.58
C VAL A 356 4.49 15.59 16.77
N PRO A 357 4.46 14.40 17.40
CA PRO A 357 4.52 13.14 16.68
C PRO A 357 3.40 13.08 15.63
N PHE A 358 3.76 12.86 14.37
CA PHE A 358 2.80 12.73 13.28
C PHE A 358 2.70 11.24 12.92
N PRO A 359 1.50 10.61 13.01
CA PRO A 359 1.32 9.29 12.43
C PRO A 359 1.50 9.40 10.92
N ALA A 360 2.45 8.63 10.38
CA ALA A 360 2.61 8.47 8.94
C ALA A 360 2.31 7.03 8.57
N ASN A 361 1.33 6.81 7.71
CA ASN A 361 1.19 5.52 7.04
C ASN A 361 1.79 5.69 5.66
N SER A 362 2.79 4.88 5.39
CA SER A 362 3.53 4.95 4.15
C SER A 362 3.38 3.61 3.44
N ALA A 363 2.37 3.47 2.60
CA ALA A 363 2.19 2.25 1.82
C ALA A 363 3.10 2.26 0.58
N VAL A 364 4.29 1.65 0.68
CA VAL A 364 5.22 1.53 -0.46
C VAL A 364 4.96 0.25 -1.24
N VAL A 365 4.25 0.39 -2.35
CA VAL A 365 3.93 -0.71 -3.27
C VAL A 365 5.15 -1.14 -4.08
N GLY A 366 5.15 -2.39 -4.53
CA GLY A 366 6.36 -3.12 -4.87
C GLY A 366 6.47 -3.72 -6.27
N TYR A 367 6.02 -3.06 -7.34
CA TYR A 367 5.96 -3.72 -8.65
C TYR A 367 7.29 -3.77 -9.44
N THR A 368 7.79 -4.98 -9.72
CA THR A 368 8.62 -5.22 -10.91
C THR A 368 7.82 -5.84 -12.04
N PRO A 369 7.93 -5.31 -13.28
CA PRO A 369 7.66 -6.08 -14.49
C PRO A 369 8.53 -7.33 -14.57
#